data_AF-A0A4U3A0M1-F1
#
_entry.id   AF-A0A4U3A0M1-F1
#
_cell.length_a   1.000
_cell.length_b   1.000
_cell.length_c   1.000
_cell.angle_alpha   90.00
_cell.angle_beta   90.00
_cell.angle_gamma   90.00
#
_symmetry.space_group_name_H-M   'P 1'
#
loop_
_entity.id
_entity.type
_entity.pdbx_description
1 polymer ?
#
loop_
_entity_poly.entity_id
_entity_poly.type
_entity_poly.pdbx_seq_one_letter_code
_entity_poly.pdbx_strand_id
1 'polypeptide(L)'
;EGYQLVLDKENIDRDYLFGRLLAIADVLERNSLNTGDQRATNARRYMNSFSQHPERTWKTIQGALQPYQARLGEKVWYYNKLIDEVGSKIKIEDFNNKPLSGKYLLGFYSQRHELYQKKEKNVSLDDAVNNGEEN
;
A
#
# COMPACT_ATOMS: atom_id res chain seq x y z
N GLU A 1 -15.45 -20.80 -4.43
CA GLU A 1 -14.03 -21.13 -4.16
C GLU A 1 -13.35 -19.90 -3.58
N GLY A 2 -12.83 -20.00 -2.35
CA GLY A 2 -12.19 -18.88 -1.67
C GLY A 2 -10.81 -18.66 -2.26
N TYR A 3 -10.71 -17.74 -3.22
CA TYR A 3 -9.41 -17.23 -3.66
C TYR A 3 -8.75 -16.56 -2.45
N GLN A 4 -7.84 -17.26 -1.78
CA GLN A 4 -6.81 -16.60 -0.98
C GLN A 4 -6.03 -15.73 -1.98
N LEU A 5 -6.33 -14.42 -2.01
CA LEU A 5 -5.57 -13.42 -2.74
C LEU A 5 -4.20 -13.27 -2.07
N VAL A 6 -3.32 -14.24 -2.32
CA VAL A 6 -1.93 -14.18 -1.92
C VAL A 6 -1.25 -13.13 -2.80
N LEU A 7 -0.48 -12.23 -2.18
CA LEU A 7 0.33 -11.27 -2.90
C LEU A 7 1.38 -11.99 -3.74
N ASP A 8 1.29 -11.81 -5.06
CA ASP A 8 2.33 -12.25 -5.99
C ASP A 8 3.37 -11.15 -6.16
N LYS A 9 4.53 -11.33 -5.50
CA LYS A 9 5.62 -10.36 -5.53
C LYS A 9 6.37 -10.39 -6.85
N GLU A 10 6.35 -11.50 -7.58
CA GLU A 10 7.10 -11.67 -8.83
C GLU A 10 6.30 -11.21 -10.06
N ASN A 11 5.04 -10.81 -9.86
CA ASN A 11 4.22 -10.25 -10.92
C ASN A 11 4.73 -8.87 -11.38
N ILE A 12 5.17 -8.82 -12.64
CA ILE A 12 5.67 -7.61 -13.30
C ILE A 12 4.65 -6.91 -14.22
N ASP A 13 3.38 -7.33 -14.19
CA ASP A 13 2.30 -6.65 -14.92
C ASP A 13 2.14 -5.21 -14.41
N ARG A 14 2.25 -4.23 -15.31
CA ARG A 14 2.21 -2.81 -14.96
C ARG A 14 0.97 -2.43 -14.16
N ASP A 15 -0.19 -2.96 -14.50
CA ASP A 15 -1.45 -2.60 -13.85
C ASP A 15 -1.45 -3.15 -12.43
N TYR A 16 -1.00 -4.41 -12.28
CA TYR A 16 -0.82 -5.04 -10.97
C TYR A 16 0.14 -4.23 -10.09
N LEU A 17 1.32 -3.85 -10.60
CA LEU A 17 2.32 -3.07 -9.88
C LEU A 17 1.79 -1.68 -9.48
N PHE A 18 1.11 -0.95 -10.37
CA PHE A 18 0.44 0.31 -10.02
C PHE A 18 -0.63 0.11 -8.93
N GLY A 19 -1.36 -1.00 -8.99
CA GLY A 19 -2.28 -1.42 -7.93
C GLY A 19 -1.60 -1.59 -6.58
N ARG A 20 -0.44 -2.27 -6.55
CA ARG A 20 0.37 -2.47 -5.33
C ARG A 20 0.85 -1.13 -4.76
N LEU A 21 1.34 -0.21 -5.60
CA LEU A 21 1.75 1.14 -5.19
C LEU A 21 0.61 1.89 -4.49
N LEU A 22 -0.58 1.88 -5.10
CA LEU A 22 -1.76 2.55 -4.55
C LEU A 22 -2.17 1.96 -3.19
N ALA A 23 -2.06 0.63 -3.02
CA ALA A 23 -2.36 -0.02 -1.74
C ALA A 23 -1.35 0.33 -0.64
N ILE A 24 -0.07 0.43 -0.97
CA ILE A 24 0.95 0.85 0.00
C ILE A 24 0.68 2.28 0.46
N ALA A 25 0.35 3.19 -0.45
CA ALA A 25 -0.03 4.56 -0.13
C ALA A 25 -1.28 4.63 0.77
N ASP A 26 -2.31 3.82 0.49
CA ASP A 26 -3.54 3.74 1.29
C ASP A 26 -3.24 3.32 2.73
N VAL A 27 -2.42 2.27 2.91
CA VAL A 27 -2.09 1.75 4.24
C VAL A 27 -1.13 2.65 4.99
N LEU A 28 -0.14 3.24 4.32
CA LEU A 28 0.77 4.23 4.90
C LEU A 28 -0.03 5.40 5.47
N GLU A 29 -0.89 6.01 4.65
CA GLU A 29 -1.73 7.12 5.09
C GLU A 29 -2.62 6.69 6.25
N ARG A 30 -3.33 5.56 6.15
CA ARG A 30 -4.21 5.08 7.22
C ARG A 30 -3.50 4.87 8.56
N ASN A 31 -2.29 4.29 8.54
CA ASN A 31 -1.53 4.03 9.76
C ASN A 31 -0.86 5.28 10.35
N SER A 32 -0.85 6.40 9.61
CA SER A 32 -0.39 7.70 10.12
C SER A 32 -1.50 8.54 10.76
N LEU A 33 -2.77 8.12 10.61
CA LEU A 33 -3.92 8.82 11.18
C LEU A 33 -4.18 8.35 12.61
N ASN A 34 -4.73 9.24 13.44
CA ASN A 34 -5.14 8.92 14.81
C ASN A 34 -6.34 7.97 14.82
N THR A 35 -6.43 7.15 15.86
CA THR A 35 -7.58 6.27 16.12
C THR A 35 -8.85 7.11 16.23
N GLY A 36 -9.73 7.03 15.22
CA GLY A 36 -10.97 7.81 15.14
C GLY A 36 -11.12 8.65 13.87
N ASP A 37 -10.05 8.86 13.09
CA ASP A 37 -10.13 9.57 11.83
C ASP A 37 -10.70 8.69 10.71
N GLN A 38 -11.99 8.87 10.42
CA GLN A 38 -12.75 8.14 9.40
C GLN A 38 -12.59 8.70 8.00
N ARG A 39 -11.74 9.72 7.79
CA ARG A 39 -11.60 10.31 6.46
C ARG A 39 -11.04 9.28 5.47
N ALA A 40 -11.55 9.34 4.24
CA ALA A 40 -10.97 8.60 3.13
C ALA A 40 -9.54 9.09 2.88
N THR A 41 -8.61 8.16 2.66
CA THR A 41 -7.21 8.45 2.29
C THR A 41 -7.16 9.10 0.91
N ASN A 42 -6.06 9.80 0.60
CA ASN A 42 -5.82 10.32 -0.74
C ASN A 42 -5.81 9.19 -1.78
N ALA A 43 -5.18 8.05 -1.47
CA ALA A 43 -5.20 6.88 -2.35
C ALA A 43 -6.64 6.45 -2.74
N ARG A 44 -7.58 6.46 -1.79
CA ARG A 44 -9.00 6.16 -2.05
C ARG A 44 -9.69 7.24 -2.87
N ARG A 45 -9.47 8.50 -2.52
CA ARG A 45 -10.07 9.66 -3.21
C ARG A 45 -9.64 9.71 -4.67
N TYR A 46 -8.37 9.41 -4.95
CA TYR A 46 -7.80 9.46 -6.28
C TYR A 46 -7.96 8.16 -7.09
N MET A 47 -8.59 7.12 -6.55
CA MET A 47 -8.64 5.80 -7.20
C MET A 47 -9.21 5.83 -8.62
N ASN A 48 -10.25 6.64 -8.87
CA ASN A 48 -10.80 6.84 -10.22
C ASN A 48 -9.76 7.48 -11.15
N SER A 49 -9.24 8.65 -10.79
CA SER A 49 -8.21 9.35 -11.57
C SER A 49 -6.94 8.52 -11.76
N PHE A 50 -6.58 7.69 -10.78
CA PHE A 50 -5.42 6.80 -10.84
C PHE A 50 -5.59 5.72 -11.89
N SER A 51 -6.80 5.16 -12.03
CA SER A 51 -7.07 4.18 -13.10
C SER A 51 -6.96 4.79 -14.50
N GLN A 52 -7.28 6.07 -14.66
CA GLN A 52 -7.25 6.76 -15.96
C GLN A 52 -5.89 7.39 -16.28
N HIS A 53 -5.20 7.91 -15.25
CA HIS A 53 -3.96 8.67 -15.36
C HIS A 53 -2.96 8.24 -14.27
N PRO A 54 -2.45 7.00 -14.31
CA PRO A 54 -1.72 6.39 -13.19
C PRO A 54 -0.43 7.13 -12.83
N GLU A 55 0.43 7.46 -13.80
CA GLU A 55 1.69 8.18 -13.55
C GLU A 55 1.46 9.58 -12.94
N ARG A 56 0.60 10.40 -13.57
CA ARG A 56 0.27 11.75 -13.09
C ARG A 56 -0.35 11.70 -11.70
N THR A 57 -1.31 10.80 -11.50
CA THR A 57 -2.01 10.69 -10.22
C THR A 57 -1.10 10.13 -9.14
N TRP A 58 -0.21 9.20 -9.47
CA TRP A 58 0.80 8.69 -8.55
C TRP A 58 1.73 9.79 -8.06
N LYS A 59 2.19 10.68 -8.94
CA LYS A 59 2.99 11.86 -8.56
C LYS A 59 2.26 12.75 -7.54
N THR A 60 0.96 12.99 -7.76
CA THR A 60 0.12 13.75 -6.81
C THR A 60 0.01 13.04 -5.47
N ILE A 61 -0.26 11.72 -5.47
CA ILE A 61 -0.35 10.92 -4.25
C ILE A 61 0.97 10.97 -3.49
N GLN A 62 2.12 10.75 -4.14
CA GLN A 62 3.45 10.82 -3.53
C GLN A 62 3.70 12.16 -2.84
N GLY A 63 3.34 13.28 -3.47
CA GLY A 63 3.43 14.60 -2.83
C GLY A 63 2.53 14.72 -1.59
N ALA A 64 1.31 14.18 -1.65
CA ALA A 64 0.38 14.17 -0.52
C ALA A 64 0.82 13.23 0.63
N LEU A 65 1.74 12.28 0.39
CA LEU A 65 2.23 11.35 1.41
C LEU A 65 3.24 11.99 2.39
N GLN A 66 3.93 13.06 2.00
CA GLN A 66 4.97 13.70 2.81
C GLN A 66 4.57 14.01 4.27
N PRO A 67 3.43 14.67 4.56
CA PRO A 67 3.04 14.93 5.95
C PRO A 67 2.74 13.65 6.75
N TYR A 68 2.28 12.58 6.09
CA TYR A 68 2.00 11.29 6.73
C TYR A 68 3.27 10.50 7.02
N GLN A 69 4.23 10.56 6.09
CA GLN A 69 5.57 10.01 6.26
C GLN A 69 6.27 10.65 7.46
N ALA A 70 6.20 11.99 7.59
CA ALA A 70 6.77 12.70 8.72
C ALA A 70 6.15 12.27 10.07
N ARG A 71 4.84 12.02 10.10
CA ARG A 71 4.12 11.56 11.31
C ARG A 71 4.48 10.13 11.72
N LEU A 72 4.80 9.25 10.76
CA LEU A 72 5.10 7.85 11.03
C LEU A 72 6.47 7.63 11.68
N GLY A 73 7.40 8.59 11.58
CA GLY A 73 8.76 8.44 12.08
C GLY A 73 9.43 7.21 11.45
N GLU A 74 10.12 6.40 12.25
CA GLU A 74 10.87 5.22 11.79
C GLU A 74 10.01 4.18 11.05
N LYS A 75 8.71 4.09 11.38
CA LYS A 75 7.78 3.15 10.73
C LYS A 75 7.63 3.43 9.24
N VAL A 76 7.96 4.64 8.77
CA VAL A 76 7.92 5.01 7.36
C VAL A 76 8.87 4.17 6.51
N TRP A 77 9.99 3.73 7.08
CA TRP A 77 11.03 2.98 6.37
C TRP A 77 10.48 1.70 5.75
N TYR A 78 9.58 1.00 6.45
CA TYR A 78 8.94 -0.21 5.95
C TYR A 78 8.12 0.07 4.68
N TYR A 79 7.33 1.14 4.67
CA TYR A 79 6.51 1.48 3.49
C TYR A 79 7.36 1.98 2.33
N ASN A 80 8.38 2.79 2.61
CA ASN A 80 9.31 3.25 1.57
C ASN A 80 10.01 2.07 0.91
N LYS A 81 10.49 1.08 1.70
CA LYS A 81 11.07 -0.15 1.17
C LYS A 81 10.12 -0.91 0.25
N LEU A 82 8.83 -0.96 0.55
CA LEU A 82 7.83 -1.58 -0.32
C LEU A 82 7.58 -0.76 -1.59
N ILE A 83 7.53 0.57 -1.50
CA ILE A 83 7.43 1.46 -2.66
C ILE A 83 8.63 1.27 -3.58
N ASP A 84 9.84 1.19 -3.02
CA ASP A 84 11.07 0.97 -3.77
C ASP A 84 11.08 -0.41 -4.45
N GLU A 85 10.68 -1.47 -3.73
CA GLU A 85 10.58 -2.82 -4.30
C GLU A 85 9.62 -2.86 -5.49
N VAL A 86 8.41 -2.33 -5.34
CA VAL A 86 7.42 -2.31 -6.41
C VAL A 86 7.85 -1.39 -7.55
N GLY A 87 8.34 -0.19 -7.22
CA GLY A 87 8.77 0.81 -8.19
C GLY A 87 9.94 0.33 -9.05
N SER A 88 10.89 -0.41 -8.46
CA SER A 88 12.03 -0.97 -9.18
C SER A 88 11.65 -2.02 -10.24
N LYS A 89 10.47 -2.63 -10.13
CA LYS A 89 9.94 -3.62 -11.07
C LYS A 89 9.17 -2.98 -12.24
N ILE A 90 8.81 -1.71 -12.15
CA ILE A 90 8.12 -1.01 -13.24
C ILE A 90 9.15 -0.58 -14.28
N LYS A 91 8.98 -1.05 -15.52
CA LYS A 91 9.82 -0.61 -16.64
C LYS A 91 9.56 0.87 -16.95
N ILE A 92 10.60 1.59 -17.35
CA ILE A 92 10.51 3.02 -17.71
C ILE A 92 9.40 3.28 -18.73
N GLU A 93 9.31 2.43 -19.75
CA GLU A 93 8.28 2.53 -20.81
C GLU A 93 6.84 2.28 -20.32
N ASP A 94 6.66 1.56 -19.21
CA ASP A 94 5.36 1.23 -18.63
C ASP A 94 4.88 2.27 -17.59
N PHE A 95 5.80 3.10 -17.10
CA PHE A 95 5.52 4.17 -16.14
C PHE A 95 5.00 5.43 -16.87
N ASN A 96 3.75 5.35 -17.33
CA ASN A 96 3.10 6.38 -18.16
C ASN A 96 1.62 6.53 -17.80
N ASN A 97 0.90 7.45 -18.45
CA ASN A 97 -0.53 7.70 -18.21
C ASN A 97 -1.51 6.85 -19.04
N LYS A 98 -1.07 5.76 -19.69
CA LYS A 98 -2.04 4.84 -20.32
C LYS A 98 -2.96 4.28 -19.23
N PRO A 99 -4.29 4.23 -19.44
CA PRO A 99 -5.21 3.70 -18.44
C PRO A 99 -4.84 2.30 -17.98
N LEU A 100 -5.16 1.99 -16.73
CA LEU A 100 -4.99 0.66 -16.15
C LEU A 100 -6.23 -0.18 -16.45
N SER A 101 -6.02 -1.46 -16.76
CA SER A 101 -7.11 -2.45 -16.74
C SER A 101 -7.50 -2.78 -15.30
N GLY A 102 -8.61 -3.48 -15.10
CA GLY A 102 -9.09 -3.91 -13.77
C GLY A 102 -8.08 -4.74 -12.96
N LYS A 103 -7.01 -5.26 -13.57
CA LYS A 103 -5.90 -5.95 -12.89
C LYS A 103 -5.26 -5.12 -11.78
N TYR A 104 -5.29 -3.79 -11.86
CA TYR A 104 -4.78 -2.95 -10.78
C TYR A 104 -5.52 -3.18 -9.46
N LEU A 105 -6.81 -3.55 -9.52
CA LEU A 105 -7.58 -3.91 -8.33
C LEU A 105 -7.05 -5.18 -7.67
N LEU A 106 -6.58 -6.16 -8.46
CA LEU A 106 -5.99 -7.39 -7.92
C LEU A 106 -4.70 -7.10 -7.18
N GLY A 107 -3.81 -6.29 -7.76
CA GLY A 107 -2.57 -5.86 -7.09
C GLY A 107 -2.87 -5.05 -5.83
N PHE A 108 -3.86 -4.17 -5.92
CA PHE A 108 -4.32 -3.37 -4.80
C PHE A 108 -4.86 -4.22 -3.64
N TYR A 109 -5.77 -5.16 -3.90
CA TYR A 109 -6.36 -6.00 -2.86
C TYR A 109 -5.34 -6.94 -2.23
N SER A 110 -4.50 -7.58 -3.05
CA SER A 110 -3.51 -8.55 -2.56
C SER A 110 -2.47 -7.86 -1.66
N GLN A 111 -1.95 -6.69 -2.07
CA GLN A 111 -0.98 -5.94 -1.28
C GLN A 111 -1.58 -5.40 0.02
N ARG A 112 -2.81 -4.88 -0.04
CA ARG A 112 -3.52 -4.39 1.15
C ARG A 112 -3.81 -5.53 2.14
N HIS A 113 -4.20 -6.69 1.64
CA HIS A 113 -4.46 -7.87 2.47
C HIS A 113 -3.19 -8.36 3.18
N GLU A 114 -2.05 -8.45 2.47
CA GLU A 114 -0.75 -8.83 3.07
C GLU A 114 -0.37 -7.87 4.22
N LEU A 115 -0.55 -6.57 4.02
CA LEU A 115 -0.18 -5.55 5.01
C LEU A 115 -1.04 -5.64 6.29
N TYR A 116 -2.33 -5.91 6.17
CA TYR A 116 -3.21 -6.07 7.34
C TYR A 116 -2.98 -7.40 8.06
N GLN A 117 -2.78 -8.51 7.35
CA GLN A 117 -2.44 -9.78 8.01
C GLN A 117 -1.12 -9.70 8.80
N LYS A 118 -0.10 -9.02 8.26
CA LYS A 118 1.16 -8.79 8.99
C LYS A 118 0.94 -7.98 10.27
N LYS A 119 0.05 -6.99 10.23
CA LYS A 119 -0.30 -6.19 11.40
C LYS A 119 -0.96 -7.05 12.48
N GLU A 120 -1.92 -7.89 12.11
CA GLU A 120 -2.58 -8.82 13.05
C GLU A 120 -1.58 -9.76 13.71
N LYS A 121 -0.67 -10.37 12.93
CA LYS A 121 0.37 -11.25 13.48
C LYS A 121 1.31 -10.55 14.45
N ASN A 122 1.73 -9.31 14.16
CA ASN A 122 2.59 -8.55 15.06
C ASN A 122 1.86 -8.21 16.37
N VAL A 123 0.60 -7.80 16.30
CA VAL A 123 -0.22 -7.56 17.52
C VAL A 123 -0.35 -8.83 18.34
N SER A 124 -0.64 -9.98 17.71
CA SER A 124 -0.73 -11.25 18.42
C SER A 124 0.58 -11.69 19.08
N LEU A 125 1.74 -11.35 18.50
CA LEU A 125 3.05 -11.63 19.09
C LEU A 125 3.36 -10.69 20.26
N ASP A 126 3.10 -9.39 20.10
CA ASP A 126 3.29 -8.40 21.16
C ASP A 126 2.40 -8.70 22.40
N ASP A 127 1.16 -9.13 22.17
CA ASP A 127 0.23 -9.55 23.23
C ASP A 127 0.67 -10.87 23.91
N ALA A 128 1.31 -11.79 23.18
CA ALA A 128 1.81 -13.04 23.74
C ALA A 128 3.09 -12.86 24.58
N VAL A 129 3.97 -11.93 24.18
CA VAL A 129 5.22 -11.62 24.90
C VAL A 129 4.92 -10.84 26.19
N ASN A 130 3.99 -9.89 26.17
CA ASN A 130 3.63 -9.10 27.37
C ASN A 130 2.87 -9.92 28.44
N ASN A 131 2.23 -11.03 28.08
CA ASN A 131 1.55 -11.91 29.04
C ASN A 131 2.46 -13.05 29.58
N GLY A 132 3.75 -13.06 29.22
CA GLY A 132 4.71 -14.10 29.62
C GLY A 132 5.67 -13.72 30.75
N GLU A 133 5.65 -12.48 31.25
CA GLU A 133 6.56 -12.00 32.30
C GLU A 133 5.95 -11.94 33.72
N GLU A 134 4.69 -12.36 33.91
CA GLU A 134 4.12 -12.60 35.24
C GLU A 134 4.19 -14.09 35.60
N ASN A 135 5.35 -14.54 36.11
CA ASN A 135 5.47 -15.69 37.02
C ASN A 135 6.77 -15.61 37.82
#